data_AF-A0A7W9EL05-F1
#
_entry.id   AF-A0A7W9EL05-F1
#
_cell.length_a   1.000
_cell.length_b   1.000
_cell.length_c   1.000
_cell.angle_alpha   90.00
_cell.angle_beta   90.00
_cell.angle_gamma   90.00
#
_symmetry.space_group_name_H-M   'P 1'
#
loop_
_entity.id
_entity.type
_entity.pdbx_description
1 polymer ?
#
loop_
_entity_poly.entity_id
_entity_poly.type
_entity_poly.pdbx_seq_one_letter_code
_entity_poly.pdbx_strand_id
1 'polypeptide(L)'
;MIRDAPIVDIGDDEPIPLAEAALMFFGGRLSKSSLRTEAAKGNLEIIRIANKDFVTRNGIKRMIERCRVREAQPVSGSGMIPEIGSSRTETSVSAQDALRAKLNGQSKFSANTSRRNTNQSGEVLRLQSR
;
A
#
# COMPACT_ATOMS: atom_id res chain seq x y z
N MET A 1 -10.09 -37.39 13.20
CA MET A 1 -8.97 -37.23 14.16
C MET A 1 -8.77 -35.75 14.39
N ILE A 2 -9.36 -35.22 15.45
CA ILE A 2 -9.10 -33.83 15.89
C ILE A 2 -7.76 -33.91 16.63
N ARG A 3 -6.71 -33.29 16.09
CA ARG A 3 -5.43 -33.18 16.79
C ARG A 3 -5.65 -32.21 17.94
N ASP A 4 -5.65 -32.72 19.17
CA ASP A 4 -5.56 -31.89 20.36
C ASP A 4 -4.26 -31.09 20.26
N ALA A 5 -4.38 -29.80 19.95
CA ALA A 5 -3.25 -28.89 20.04
C ALA A 5 -2.86 -28.83 21.53
N PRO A 6 -1.58 -29.01 21.88
CA PRO A 6 -1.16 -28.91 23.28
C PRO A 6 -1.58 -27.54 23.79
N ILE A 7 -2.33 -27.53 24.89
CA ILE A 7 -2.74 -26.30 25.57
C ILE A 7 -1.47 -25.80 26.28
N VAL A 8 -0.62 -25.09 25.54
CA VAL A 8 0.53 -24.40 26.11
C VAL A 8 -0.02 -23.18 26.83
N ASP A 9 0.16 -23.15 28.15
CA ASP A 9 -0.13 -21.96 28.93
C ASP A 9 0.93 -20.91 28.59
N ILE A 10 0.51 -19.87 27.87
CA ILE A 10 1.38 -18.82 27.34
C ILE A 10 0.86 -17.52 27.89
N GLY A 11 1.74 -16.78 28.55
CA GLY A 11 1.40 -15.47 29.13
C GLY A 11 0.83 -14.52 28.08
N ASP A 12 -0.03 -13.58 28.51
CA ASP A 12 -0.69 -12.66 27.58
C ASP A 12 0.31 -11.80 26.78
N ASP A 13 1.45 -11.46 27.38
CA ASP A 13 2.51 -10.63 26.81
C ASP A 13 3.81 -11.41 26.51
N GLU A 14 3.77 -12.73 26.55
CA GLU A 14 4.91 -13.58 26.18
C GLU A 14 5.14 -13.53 24.65
N PRO A 15 6.38 -13.34 24.18
CA PRO A 15 6.68 -13.24 22.75
C PRO A 15 6.66 -14.62 22.06
N ILE A 16 5.72 -14.78 21.13
CA ILE A 16 5.49 -16.01 20.35
C ILE A 16 5.97 -15.79 18.90
N PRO A 17 6.78 -16.71 18.33
CA PRO A 17 7.19 -16.64 16.93
C PRO A 17 6.00 -16.61 15.97
N LEU A 18 6.07 -15.82 14.88
CA LEU A 18 4.95 -15.69 13.94
C LEU A 18 4.42 -17.02 13.36
N ALA A 19 5.31 -17.96 13.06
CA ALA A 19 4.91 -19.26 12.51
C ALA A 19 4.11 -20.09 13.52
N GLU A 20 4.48 -20.00 14.79
CA GLU A 20 3.82 -20.69 15.89
C GLU A 20 2.51 -20.00 16.26
N ALA A 21 2.50 -18.66 16.33
CA ALA A 21 1.27 -17.89 16.55
C ALA A 21 0.21 -18.17 15.46
N ALA A 22 0.63 -18.30 14.20
CA ALA A 22 -0.25 -18.67 13.09
C ALA A 22 -0.89 -20.06 13.28
N LEU A 23 -0.13 -21.02 13.82
CA LEU A 23 -0.63 -22.36 14.14
C LEU A 23 -1.55 -22.35 15.35
N MET A 24 -1.13 -21.70 16.44
CA MET A 24 -1.82 -21.71 17.74
C MET A 24 -3.16 -20.95 17.70
N PHE A 25 -3.17 -19.72 17.17
CA PHE A 25 -4.37 -18.87 17.24
C PHE A 25 -5.32 -19.05 16.05
N PHE A 26 -4.81 -19.54 14.92
CA PHE A 26 -5.59 -19.67 13.68
C PHE A 26 -5.62 -21.08 13.10
N GLY A 27 -5.08 -22.08 13.82
CA GLY A 27 -5.06 -23.47 13.37
C GLY A 27 -4.30 -23.68 12.06
N GLY A 28 -3.35 -22.78 11.74
CA GLY A 28 -2.63 -22.79 10.47
C GLY A 28 -3.43 -22.27 9.26
N ARG A 29 -4.63 -21.72 9.47
CA ARG A 29 -5.44 -21.08 8.40
C ARG A 29 -4.85 -19.75 7.93
N LEU A 30 -4.08 -19.10 8.78
CA LEU A 30 -3.22 -17.96 8.42
C LEU A 30 -1.77 -18.40 8.35
N SER A 31 -0.98 -17.74 7.51
CA SER A 31 0.45 -17.99 7.40
C SER A 31 1.27 -16.90 8.09
N LYS A 32 2.57 -17.14 8.29
CA LYS A 32 3.50 -16.12 8.81
C LYS A 32 3.51 -14.85 7.94
N SER A 33 3.33 -14.99 6.62
CA SER A 33 3.32 -13.84 5.71
C SER A 33 2.02 -13.05 5.85
N SER A 34 0.88 -13.72 6.07
CA SER A 34 -0.38 -13.03 6.37
C SER A 34 -0.28 -12.16 7.63
N LEU A 35 0.35 -12.66 8.69
CA LEU A 35 0.58 -11.86 9.91
C LEU A 35 1.51 -10.67 9.63
N ARG A 36 2.56 -10.85 8.83
CA ARG A 36 3.41 -9.72 8.38
C ARG A 36 2.62 -8.69 7.55
N THR A 37 1.68 -9.13 6.73
CA THR A 37 0.79 -8.24 5.98
C THR A 37 -0.09 -7.42 6.92
N GLU A 38 -0.66 -8.03 7.95
CA GLU A 38 -1.45 -7.28 8.94
C GLU A 38 -0.59 -6.30 9.75
N ALA A 39 0.68 -6.64 10.03
CA ALA A 39 1.61 -5.69 10.62
C ALA A 39 1.94 -4.52 9.67
N ALA A 40 2.15 -4.80 8.39
CA ALA A 40 2.39 -3.77 7.38
C ALA A 40 1.18 -2.83 7.19
N LYS A 41 -0.05 -3.33 7.43
CA LYS A 41 -1.28 -2.52 7.47
C LYS A 41 -1.45 -1.73 8.77
N GLY A 42 -0.59 -1.95 9.77
CA GLY A 42 -0.70 -1.32 11.10
C GLY A 42 -1.72 -1.98 12.03
N ASN A 43 -2.26 -3.15 11.67
CA ASN A 43 -3.24 -3.86 12.50
C ASN A 43 -2.59 -4.68 13.63
N LEU A 44 -1.37 -5.16 13.39
CA LEU A 44 -0.63 -6.05 14.28
C LEU A 44 0.70 -5.43 14.71
N GLU A 45 0.99 -5.52 16.01
CA GLU A 45 2.27 -5.13 16.59
C GLU A 45 3.28 -6.28 16.49
N ILE A 46 4.47 -5.99 15.97
CA ILE A 46 5.57 -6.96 15.83
C ILE A 46 6.68 -6.59 16.80
N ILE A 47 7.11 -7.58 17.59
CA ILE A 47 8.32 -7.52 18.39
C ILE A 47 9.45 -8.16 17.59
N ARG A 48 10.51 -7.40 17.30
CA ARG A 48 11.65 -7.86 16.50
C ARG A 48 12.87 -8.07 17.40
N ILE A 49 13.32 -9.31 17.56
CA ILE A 49 14.51 -9.67 18.35
C ILE A 49 15.43 -10.53 17.48
N ALA A 50 16.71 -10.18 17.36
CA ALA A 50 17.70 -10.92 16.55
C ALA A 50 17.21 -11.26 15.13
N ASN A 51 16.62 -10.29 14.43
CA ASN A 51 16.04 -10.47 13.08
C ASN A 51 14.85 -11.45 12.99
N LYS A 52 14.29 -11.90 14.11
CA LYS A 52 13.09 -12.73 14.18
C LYS A 52 11.89 -11.91 14.64
N ASP A 53 10.75 -12.20 14.03
CA ASP A 53 9.47 -11.56 14.34
C ASP A 53 8.67 -12.38 15.34
N PHE A 54 8.18 -11.70 16.36
CA PHE A 54 7.34 -12.24 17.42
C PHE A 54 6.09 -11.39 17.58
N VAL A 55 5.08 -11.99 18.19
CA VAL A 55 3.80 -11.37 18.57
C VAL A 55 3.40 -11.88 19.94
N THR A 56 2.56 -11.12 20.65
CA THR A 56 1.99 -11.60 21.91
C THR A 56 0.54 -12.03 21.71
N ARG A 57 0.02 -12.85 22.63
CA ARG A 57 -1.40 -13.24 22.65
C ARG A 57 -2.31 -12.00 22.69
N ASN A 58 -1.94 -11.01 23.49
CA ASN A 58 -2.67 -9.75 23.59
C ASN A 58 -2.59 -8.93 22.29
N GLY A 59 -1.44 -8.92 21.60
CA GLY A 59 -1.28 -8.31 20.29
C GLY A 59 -2.22 -8.92 19.24
N ILE A 60 -2.37 -10.26 19.23
CA ILE A 60 -3.30 -10.97 18.35
C ILE A 60 -4.76 -10.64 18.70
N LYS A 61 -5.13 -10.61 19.99
CA LYS A 61 -6.48 -10.19 20.43
C LYS A 61 -6.81 -8.80 19.88
N ARG A 62 -5.91 -7.82 20.05
CA ARG A 62 -6.06 -6.45 19.51
C ARG A 62 -6.17 -6.44 17.98
N MET A 63 -5.36 -7.23 17.28
CA MET A 63 -5.43 -7.34 15.82
C MET A 63 -6.80 -7.84 15.36
N ILE A 64 -7.34 -8.88 15.99
CA ILE A 64 -8.67 -9.42 15.67
C ILE A 64 -9.74 -8.34 15.81
N GLU A 65 -9.71 -7.56 16.90
CA GLU A 65 -10.64 -6.43 17.09
C GLU A 65 -10.56 -5.40 15.97
N ARG A 66 -9.34 -5.05 15.50
CA ARG A 66 -9.14 -4.11 14.39
C ARG A 66 -9.59 -4.66 13.04
N CYS A 67 -9.42 -5.97 12.82
CA CYS A 67 -9.81 -6.63 11.58
C CYS A 67 -11.33 -6.94 11.48
N ARG A 68 -12.12 -6.64 12.51
CA ARG A 68 -13.57 -6.85 12.47
C ARG A 68 -14.20 -5.99 11.37
N VAL A 69 -14.76 -6.66 10.36
CA VAL A 69 -15.59 -6.02 9.34
C VAL A 69 -16.88 -5.58 10.01
N ARG A 70 -17.08 -4.27 10.16
CA ARG A 70 -18.40 -3.73 10.53
C ARG A 70 -19.26 -3.77 9.28
N GLU A 71 -20.43 -4.39 9.38
CA GLU A 71 -21.45 -4.24 8.32
C GLU A 71 -21.75 -2.75 8.17
N ALA A 72 -21.49 -2.21 6.99
CA ALA A 72 -21.92 -0.87 6.66
C ALA A 72 -23.45 -0.89 6.71
N GLN A 73 -24.04 -0.25 7.73
CA GLN A 73 -25.44 0.13 7.71
C GLN A 73 -25.68 0.86 6.36
N PRO A 74 -26.65 0.44 5.55
CA PRO A 74 -26.96 1.15 4.32
C PRO A 74 -27.32 2.59 4.70
N VAL A 75 -26.48 3.54 4.32
CA VAL A 75 -26.77 4.97 4.42
C VAL A 75 -27.85 5.25 3.39
N SER A 76 -29.11 5.06 3.77
CA SER A 76 -30.26 5.44 2.97
C SER A 76 -30.37 6.96 2.98
N GLY A 77 -29.61 7.60 2.09
CA GLY A 77 -29.70 9.02 1.78
C GLY A 77 -30.44 9.21 0.47
N SER A 78 -31.78 9.21 0.54
CA SER A 78 -32.62 9.78 -0.51
C SER A 78 -32.38 11.30 -0.54
N GLY A 79 -31.48 11.76 -1.41
CA GLY A 79 -31.29 13.18 -1.74
C GLY A 79 -31.64 13.39 -3.21
N MET A 80 -32.74 14.11 -3.46
CA MET A 80 -33.33 14.40 -4.75
C MET A 80 -32.33 14.88 -5.82
N ILE A 81 -32.52 14.37 -7.03
CA ILE A 81 -32.14 15.06 -8.28
C ILE A 81 -33.07 16.28 -8.42
N PRO A 82 -32.58 17.52 -8.62
CA PRO A 82 -33.37 18.53 -9.28
C PRO A 82 -32.95 18.58 -10.75
N GLU A 83 -33.77 17.93 -11.58
CA GLU A 83 -33.78 18.17 -13.02
C GLU A 83 -34.65 19.41 -13.28
N ILE A 84 -34.10 20.33 -14.08
CA ILE A 84 -34.77 21.29 -14.98
C ILE A 84 -35.27 22.61 -14.36
N GLY A 85 -34.49 23.67 -14.64
CA GLY A 85 -34.92 25.07 -14.66
C GLY A 85 -34.22 25.80 -15.82
N SER A 86 -34.93 25.98 -16.93
CA SER A 86 -34.46 26.58 -18.19
C SER A 86 -34.58 28.10 -18.19
N SER A 87 -33.50 28.82 -18.53
CA SER A 87 -33.40 29.88 -19.59
C SER A 87 -32.32 30.97 -19.33
N ARG A 88 -31.26 30.95 -20.18
CA ARG A 88 -30.62 32.06 -20.95
C ARG A 88 -30.06 33.31 -20.20
N THR A 89 -28.86 33.85 -20.42
CA THR A 89 -27.77 33.80 -21.44
C THR A 89 -26.48 34.33 -20.74
N GLU A 90 -25.22 34.01 -21.09
CA GLU A 90 -24.46 34.55 -22.22
C GLU A 90 -23.08 33.84 -22.39
N THR A 91 -22.69 33.73 -23.67
CA THR A 91 -21.31 33.67 -24.22
C THR A 91 -20.42 32.45 -23.95
N SER A 92 -20.64 31.42 -24.78
CA SER A 92 -19.62 30.78 -25.64
C SER A 92 -18.18 30.74 -25.13
N VAL A 93 -17.87 29.76 -24.27
CA VAL A 93 -16.51 29.21 -24.20
C VAL A 93 -16.45 28.09 -25.22
N SER A 94 -15.89 28.40 -26.39
CA SER A 94 -15.65 27.43 -27.45
C SER A 94 -14.69 26.36 -26.92
N ALA A 95 -14.91 25.09 -27.27
CA ALA A 95 -14.00 23.99 -26.95
C ALA A 95 -12.54 24.26 -27.41
N GLN A 96 -12.34 25.22 -28.30
CA GLN A 96 -11.03 25.68 -28.77
C GLN A 96 -10.24 26.49 -27.72
N ASP A 97 -10.89 27.12 -26.74
CA ASP A 97 -10.22 27.93 -25.71
C ASP A 97 -9.50 27.07 -24.67
N ALA A 98 -10.11 25.94 -24.27
CA ALA A 98 -9.46 24.97 -23.40
C ALA A 98 -8.23 24.30 -24.07
N LEU A 99 -8.25 24.17 -25.40
CA LEU A 99 -7.15 23.57 -26.17
C LEU A 99 -5.94 24.51 -26.29
N ARG A 100 -6.17 25.81 -26.56
CA ARG A 100 -5.09 26.81 -26.60
C ARG A 100 -4.40 26.99 -25.26
N ALA A 101 -5.12 26.89 -24.15
CA ALA A 101 -4.55 26.92 -22.81
C ALA A 101 -3.55 25.78 -22.56
N LYS A 102 -3.79 24.57 -23.11
CA LYS A 102 -2.87 23.42 -22.98
C LYS A 102 -1.58 23.56 -23.80
N LEU A 103 -1.63 24.17 -24.99
CA LEU A 103 -0.45 24.33 -25.85
C LEU A 103 0.56 25.36 -25.30
N ASN A 104 0.07 26.48 -24.74
CA ASN A 104 0.94 27.54 -24.22
C ASN A 104 1.61 27.20 -22.86
N GLY A 105 1.11 26.19 -22.13
CA GLY A 105 1.73 25.71 -20.90
C GLY A 105 2.97 24.85 -21.13
N GLN A 106 3.04 24.14 -22.27
CA GLN A 106 4.14 23.21 -22.55
C GLN A 106 5.38 23.90 -23.15
N SER A 107 5.25 25.08 -23.79
CA SER A 107 6.39 25.80 -24.35
C SER A 107 7.28 26.47 -23.30
N LYS A 108 6.82 26.58 -22.04
CA LYS A 108 7.58 27.17 -20.93
C LYS A 108 8.47 26.16 -20.18
N PHE A 109 8.31 24.86 -20.39
CA PHE A 109 9.05 23.81 -19.67
C PHE A 109 10.14 23.10 -20.47
N SER A 110 10.26 23.34 -21.78
CA SER A 110 11.40 22.88 -22.56
C SER A 110 12.56 23.89 -22.48
N ALA A 111 13.01 24.18 -21.26
CA ALA A 111 14.35 24.72 -21.06
C ALA A 111 15.34 23.60 -21.37
N ASN A 112 15.85 23.68 -22.60
CA ASN A 112 17.09 23.10 -23.13
C ASN A 112 18.03 22.49 -22.06
N THR A 113 18.00 21.16 -21.93
CA THR A 113 19.20 20.39 -21.59
C THR A 113 19.33 19.25 -22.59
N SER A 114 19.51 19.60 -23.87
CA SER A 114 20.19 18.68 -24.77
C SER A 114 21.56 18.40 -24.16
N ARG A 115 21.68 17.26 -23.48
CA ARG A 115 22.98 16.74 -23.08
C ARG A 115 23.77 16.54 -24.36
N ARG A 116 24.83 17.33 -24.49
CA ARG A 116 25.90 17.13 -25.47
C ARG A 116 26.36 15.68 -25.32
N ASN A 117 26.14 14.88 -26.35
CA ASN A 117 26.63 13.52 -26.46
C ASN A 117 28.17 13.58 -26.43
N THR A 118 28.75 13.36 -25.26
CA THR A 118 30.19 13.15 -25.10
C THR A 118 30.47 11.74 -25.63
N ASN A 119 30.97 11.67 -26.86
CA ASN A 119 31.70 10.50 -27.33
C ASN A 119 32.90 10.32 -26.40
N GLN A 120 32.76 9.44 -25.40
CA GLN A 120 33.90 8.91 -24.66
C GLN A 120 34.67 8.03 -25.65
N SER A 121 35.69 8.64 -26.25
CA SER A 121 36.80 7.95 -26.87
C SER A 121 37.46 7.08 -25.81
N GLY A 122 37.11 5.80 -25.77
CA GLY A 122 37.87 4.79 -25.07
C GLY A 122 39.18 4.59 -25.81
N GLU A 123 40.25 5.22 -25.32
CA GLU A 123 41.62 4.94 -25.72
C GLU A 123 41.95 3.50 -25.30
N VAL A 124 42.00 2.60 -26.27
CA VAL A 124 42.43 1.21 -26.08
C VAL A 124 43.96 1.21 -26.04
N LEU A 125 44.55 1.18 -24.86
CA LEU A 125 45.99 0.90 -24.70
C LEU A 125 46.27 -0.53 -25.21
N ARG A 126 46.95 -0.63 -26.36
CA ARG A 126 47.47 -1.90 -26.88
C ARG A 126 48.62 -2.38 -26.00
N LEU A 127 48.46 -3.57 -25.42
CA LEU A 127 49.53 -4.35 -24.81
C LEU A 127 50.57 -4.68 -25.90
N GLN A 128 51.75 -4.08 -25.86
CA GLN A 128 52.87 -4.52 -26.69
C GLN A 128 53.64 -5.62 -25.94
N SER A 129 53.64 -6.81 -26.53
CA SER A 129 54.52 -7.92 -26.14
C SER A 129 55.79 -7.85 -26.97
N ARG A 130 56.95 -7.82 -26.32
CA ARG A 130 58.22 -8.23 -26.92
C ARG A 130 59.14 -8.82 -25.87
#